data_AF-A0A815T525-F1
#
_entry.id   AF-A0A815T525-F1
#
_cell.length_a   1.000
_cell.length_b   1.000
_cell.length_c   1.000
_cell.angle_alpha   90.00
_cell.angle_beta   90.00
_cell.angle_gamma   90.00
#
_symmetry.space_group_name_H-M   'P 1'
#
loop_
_entity.id
_entity.type
_entity.pdbx_description
1 polymer ?
#
loop_
_entity_poly.entity_id
_entity_poly.type
_entity_poly.pdbx_seq_one_letter_code
_entity_poly.pdbx_strand_id
1 'polypeptide(L)' 'MKRAVSTGCAVFGFASDDTPILVFGGMVEYGKYLSDLYKLNS' A
#
# COMPACT_ATOMS: atom_id res chain seq x y z
N MET A 1 8.39 -0.36 -10.70
CA MET A 1 8.54 0.61 -9.60
C MET A 1 7.38 1.62 -9.67
N LYS A 2 6.23 1.34 -9.05
CA LYS A 2 5.09 2.28 -9.04
C LYS A 2 5.29 3.26 -7.88
N ARG A 3 5.88 4.42 -8.17
CA ARG A 3 5.98 5.54 -7.24
C ARG A 3 4.79 6.46 -7.46
N ALA A 4 3.69 6.20 -6.77
CA ALA A 4 2.65 7.16 -6.39
C ALA A 4 1.38 6.36 -6.15
N VAL A 5 1.12 6.07 -4.88
CA VAL A 5 -0.27 5.96 -4.44
C VAL A 5 -0.88 7.33 -4.74
N SER A 6 -1.95 7.37 -5.54
CA SER A 6 -2.62 8.63 -5.91
C SER A 6 -2.98 9.43 -4.66
N THR A 7 -2.95 10.76 -4.75
CA THR A 7 -3.45 11.67 -3.72
C THR A 7 -4.79 11.14 -3.21
N GLY A 8 -5.01 11.08 -1.89
CA GLY A 8 -6.21 10.45 -1.32
C GLY A 8 -6.14 8.92 -1.34
N CYS A 9 -5.48 8.35 -0.33
CA CYS A 9 -5.51 6.91 -0.11
C CYS A 9 -5.63 6.58 1.37
N ALA A 10 -6.52 5.63 1.68
CA ALA A 10 -6.85 5.19 3.02
C ALA A 10 -6.95 3.67 3.07
N VAL A 11 -6.95 3.09 4.27
CA VAL A 11 -7.21 1.66 4.49
C VAL A 11 -6.19 0.73 3.81
N PHE A 12 -4.89 0.95 4.07
CA PHE A 12 -3.88 -0.06 3.77
C PHE A 12 -3.68 -1.01 4.96
N GLY A 13 -3.47 -2.29 4.65
CA GLY A 13 -2.97 -3.26 5.60
C GLY A 13 -1.44 -3.24 5.65
N PHE A 14 -0.88 -3.45 6.83
CA PHE A 14 0.57 -3.52 7.05
C PHE A 14 0.92 -4.83 7.75
N ALA A 15 1.95 -5.52 7.25
CA ALA A 15 2.54 -6.67 7.90
C ALA A 15 4.07 -6.49 7.93
N SER A 16 4.71 -6.84 9.04
CA SER A 16 6.15 -6.76 9.18
C SER A 16 6.66 -7.98 9.93
N ASP A 17 7.64 -8.66 9.34
CA ASP A 17 8.41 -9.74 9.95
C ASP A 17 9.89 -9.42 9.72
N ASP A 18 10.61 -9.12 10.80
CA ASP A 18 12.05 -8.78 10.90
C ASP A 18 12.66 -7.77 9.90
N THR A 19 11.85 -7.12 9.05
CA THR A 19 12.20 -6.32 7.85
C THR A 19 12.23 -7.22 6.60
N PRO A 20 11.26 -7.09 5.68
CA PRO A 20 10.66 -5.83 5.24
C PRO A 20 9.20 -5.59 5.65
N ILE A 21 8.80 -4.31 5.68
CA ILE A 21 7.39 -3.92 5.84
C ILE A 21 6.67 -4.17 4.51
N LEU A 22 5.62 -4.99 4.57
CA LEU A 22 4.67 -5.25 3.50
C LEU A 22 3.44 -4.35 3.68
N VAL A 23 3.04 -3.68 2.61
CA VAL A 23 1.82 -2.88 2.54
C VAL A 23 0.92 -3.50 1.49
N PHE A 24 -0.31 -3.83 1.84
CA PHE A 24 -1.23 -4.51 0.94
C PHE A 24 -2.62 -3.87 0.95
N GLY A 25 -3.34 -4.07 -0.15
CA GLY A 25 -4.68 -3.54 -0.28
C GLY A 25 -4.69 -2.03 -0.54
N GLY A 26 -5.64 -1.33 0.07
CA GLY A 26 -5.81 0.12 -0.05
C GLY A 26 -7.11 0.51 -0.73
N MET A 27 -7.62 1.69 -0.37
CA MET A 27 -8.70 2.38 -1.06
C MET A 27 -8.15 3.72 -1.55
N VAL A 28 -8.09 3.90 -2.86
CA VAL A 28 -7.76 5.17 -3.51
C VAL A 28 -9.04 5.99 -3.75
N GLU A 29 -8.87 7.23 -4.20
CA GLU A 29 -9.97 8.16 -4.49
C GLU A 29 -11.12 7.51 -5.27
N TYR A 30 -12.33 8.05 -5.04
CA TYR A 30 -13.57 7.61 -5.67
C TYR A 30 -13.97 6.16 -5.33
N GLY A 31 -13.51 5.65 -4.17
CA GLY A 31 -13.92 4.33 -3.68
C GLY A 31 -13.32 3.16 -4.44
N LYS A 32 -12.23 3.38 -5.16
CA LYS A 32 -11.53 2.33 -5.88
C LYS A 32 -10.61 1.58 -4.93
N TYR A 33 -10.66 0.26 -4.94
CA TYR A 33 -9.78 -0.57 -4.14
C TYR A 33 -8.54 -0.99 -4.94
N LEU A 34 -7.40 -1.00 -4.26
CA LEU A 34 -6.15 -1.60 -4.74
C LEU A 34 -5.99 -2.98 -4.10
N SER A 35 -5.46 -3.91 -4.88
CA SER A 35 -5.01 -5.24 -4.42
C SER A 35 -3.50 -5.39 -4.58
N ASP A 36 -2.80 -4.27 -4.78
CA ASP A 36 -1.35 -4.22 -4.94
C ASP A 36 -0.65 -4.56 -3.61
N LEU A 37 0.47 -5.26 -3.72
CA LEU A 37 1.40 -5.53 -2.62
C LEU A 37 2.67 -4.71 -2.82
N TYR A 38 2.94 -3.81 -1.89
CA TYR A 38 4.14 -2.98 -1.86
C TYR A 38 5.09 -3.48 -0.77
N LYS A 39 6.38 -3.53 -1.11
CA LYS A 39 7.45 -3.76 -0.16
C LYS A 39 8.15 -2.43 0.11
N LEU A 40 8.12 -1.98 1.36
CA LEU A 40 8.95 -0.88 1.82
C LEU A 40 10.35 -1.43 2.09
N ASN A 41 11.33 -0.87 1.41
CA ASN A 41 12.75 -1.15 1.65
C ASN A 41 13.34 0.06 2.39
N SER A 42 14.14 -0.21 3.42
CA SER A 42 15.01 0.81 4.02
C SER A 42 16.15 1.18 3.08
#